data_AF-A0A212T039-F1
#
_entry.id   AF-A0A212T039-F1
#
_cell.length_a   1.000
_cell.length_b   1.000
_cell.length_c   1.000
_cell.angle_alpha   90.00
_cell.angle_beta   90.00
_cell.angle_gamma   90.00
#
_symmetry.space_group_name_H-M   'P 1'
#
loop_
_entity.id
_entity.type
_entity.pdbx_description
1 polymer ?
#
loop_
_entity_poly.entity_id
_entity_poly.type
_entity_poly.pdbx_seq_one_letter_code
_entity_poly.pdbx_strand_id
1 'polypeptide(L)'
;MSQYDHTVTTQAPVRAPEPPEVHEDHGHSTAAWTGVTLMIIGAVVITVGIVLSNDPMTWGGTALAVIGALAWPVMAKMGYGSTHDE
;
A
#
# COMPACT_ATOMS: atom_id res chain seq x y z
N MET A 1 33.71 -35.61 -43.99
CA MET A 1 34.22 -34.78 -42.88
C MET A 1 33.15 -33.73 -42.61
N SER A 2 32.24 -33.98 -41.65
CA SER A 2 32.29 -33.34 -40.32
C SER A 2 32.44 -31.83 -40.48
N GLN A 3 31.45 -30.96 -40.25
CA GLN A 3 30.62 -30.88 -39.05
C GLN A 3 29.63 -29.72 -39.28
N TYR A 4 28.33 -30.00 -39.34
CA TYR A 4 27.30 -29.00 -38.99
C TYR A 4 26.65 -29.51 -37.68
N ASP A 5 27.47 -29.46 -36.65
CA ASP A 5 27.07 -29.12 -35.29
C ASP A 5 26.87 -27.59 -35.36
N HIS A 6 25.76 -26.96 -34.98
CA HIS A 6 25.07 -27.02 -33.70
C HIS A 6 23.57 -26.69 -33.92
N THR A 7 22.74 -27.68 -33.62
CA THR A 7 21.40 -27.62 -33.00
C THR A 7 20.54 -26.35 -33.12
N VAL A 8 19.38 -26.56 -33.77
CA VAL A 8 18.05 -26.05 -33.42
C VAL A 8 17.86 -24.54 -33.47
N THR A 9 17.23 -24.13 -34.57
CA THR A 9 16.29 -23.01 -34.64
C THR A 9 15.40 -22.95 -33.40
N THR A 10 15.70 -22.04 -32.46
CA THR A 10 14.67 -21.41 -31.62
C THR A 10 14.64 -19.94 -32.03
N GLN A 11 13.97 -19.66 -33.14
CA GLN A 11 13.51 -18.29 -33.35
C GLN A 11 12.39 -18.10 -32.32
N ALA A 12 12.67 -17.31 -31.27
CA ALA A 12 11.62 -16.83 -30.38
C ALA A 12 10.51 -16.24 -31.25
N PRO A 13 9.22 -16.50 -30.95
CA PRO A 13 8.13 -15.93 -31.72
C PRO A 13 8.37 -14.41 -31.78
N VAL A 14 8.30 -13.83 -32.97
CA VAL A 14 8.39 -12.37 -33.15
C VAL A 14 7.29 -11.78 -32.29
N ARG A 15 7.68 -11.31 -31.09
CA ARG A 15 6.80 -10.79 -30.07
C ARG A 15 6.07 -9.62 -30.72
N ALA A 16 4.75 -9.73 -30.85
CA ALA A 16 3.94 -8.56 -31.17
C ALA A 16 4.34 -7.44 -30.17
N PRO A 17 4.29 -6.14 -30.54
CA PRO A 17 4.51 -5.09 -29.55
C PRO A 17 3.60 -5.37 -28.37
N GLU A 18 4.18 -5.76 -27.24
CA GLU A 18 3.44 -6.06 -26.03
C GLU A 18 2.70 -4.76 -25.69
N PRO A 19 1.39 -4.81 -25.38
CA PRO A 19 0.70 -3.62 -24.90
C PRO A 19 1.50 -3.07 -23.71
N PRO A 20 1.63 -1.73 -23.58
CA PRO A 20 2.43 -1.14 -22.51
C PRO A 20 2.04 -1.79 -21.18
N GLU A 21 3.01 -2.45 -20.54
CA GLU A 21 2.77 -3.14 -19.28
C GLU A 21 2.32 -2.08 -18.26
N VAL A 22 1.03 -2.11 -17.91
CA VAL A 22 0.47 -1.27 -16.84
C VAL A 22 1.02 -1.82 -15.54
N HIS A 23 2.19 -1.35 -15.15
CA HIS A 23 2.67 -1.51 -13.80
C HIS A 23 1.83 -0.57 -12.94
N GLU A 24 0.73 -1.08 -12.39
CA GLU A 24 0.08 -0.38 -11.29
C GLU A 24 1.17 -0.13 -10.24
N ASP A 25 1.31 1.12 -9.77
CA ASP A 25 2.22 1.48 -8.69
C ASP A 25 1.73 0.84 -7.38
N HIS A 26 1.92 -0.48 -7.29
CA HIS A 26 1.41 -1.39 -6.26
C HIS A 26 2.01 -1.15 -4.87
N GLY A 27 2.84 -0.13 -4.70
CA GLY A 27 3.58 0.14 -3.47
C GLY A 27 3.33 1.51 -2.82
N HIS A 28 2.57 2.43 -3.42
CA HIS A 28 2.80 3.85 -3.14
C HIS A 28 1.68 4.72 -2.59
N SER A 29 0.58 4.16 -2.07
CA SER A 29 -0.22 4.98 -1.16
C SER A 29 0.45 4.99 0.22
N THR A 30 1.50 5.80 0.38
CA THR A 30 1.99 6.25 1.70
C THR A 30 0.82 6.73 2.56
N ALA A 31 -0.21 7.28 1.91
CA ALA A 31 -1.50 7.59 2.52
C ALA A 31 -2.11 6.34 3.19
N ALA A 32 -2.28 5.22 2.49
CA ALA A 32 -2.89 4.00 3.05
C ALA A 32 -2.18 3.50 4.31
N TRP A 33 -0.84 3.46 4.31
CA TRP A 33 -0.09 2.97 5.47
C TRP A 33 -0.08 3.98 6.64
N THR A 34 -0.17 5.28 6.38
CA THR A 34 -0.20 6.29 7.47
C THR A 34 -1.42 6.13 8.38
N GLY A 35 -2.61 5.90 7.80
CA GLY A 35 -3.81 5.65 8.60
C GLY A 35 -3.68 4.39 9.46
N VAL A 36 -3.19 3.30 8.88
CA VAL A 36 -3.00 2.02 9.58
C VAL A 36 -2.01 2.15 10.74
N THR A 37 -0.86 2.80 10.52
CA THR A 37 0.15 3.00 11.57
C THR A 37 -0.38 3.84 12.73
N LEU A 38 -1.14 4.91 12.45
CA LEU A 38 -1.80 5.71 13.49
C LEU A 38 -2.82 4.89 14.30
N MET A 39 -3.54 3.97 13.65
CA MET A 39 -4.49 3.07 14.34
C MET A 39 -3.81 2.07 15.23
N ILE A 40 -2.72 1.46 14.77
CA ILE A 40 -1.94 0.53 15.58
C ILE A 40 -1.37 1.25 16.81
N ILE A 41 -0.78 2.44 16.63
CA ILE A 41 -0.23 3.22 17.75
C ILE A 41 -1.34 3.62 18.73
N GLY A 42 -2.46 4.14 18.25
CA GLY A 42 -3.61 4.50 19.10
C GLY A 42 -4.14 3.32 19.91
N ALA A 43 -4.31 2.16 19.28
CA ALA A 43 -4.77 0.95 19.95
C ALA A 43 -3.80 0.48 21.06
N VAL A 44 -2.49 0.54 20.80
CA VAL A 44 -1.47 0.19 21.80
C VAL A 44 -1.51 1.17 22.98
N VAL A 45 -1.59 2.48 22.74
CA VAL A 45 -1.62 3.50 23.81
C VAL A 45 -2.86 3.36 24.68
N ILE A 46 -4.04 3.12 24.08
CA ILE A 46 -5.29 2.86 24.84
C ILE A 46 -5.14 1.61 25.71
N THR A 47 -4.64 0.51 25.13
CA THR A 47 -4.47 -0.76 25.85
C THR A 47 -3.56 -0.58 27.06
N VAL A 48 -2.42 0.12 26.90
CA VAL A 48 -1.50 0.42 28.00
C VAL A 48 -2.14 1.35 29.03
N GLY A 49 -2.87 2.38 28.60
CA GLY A 49 -3.57 3.30 29.50
C GLY A 49 -4.58 2.60 30.42
N ILE A 50 -5.36 1.67 29.87
CA ILE A 50 -6.34 0.87 30.63
C ILE A 50 -5.63 -0.04 31.63
N VAL A 51 -4.57 -0.74 31.21
CA VAL A 51 -3.81 -1.66 32.10
C VAL A 51 -3.20 -0.92 33.30
N LEU A 52 -2.75 0.32 33.09
CA LEU A 52 -2.16 1.15 34.15
C LEU A 52 -3.19 1.95 34.95
N SER A 53 -4.50 1.83 34.67
CA SER A 53 -5.56 2.67 35.26
C SER A 53 -5.24 4.16 35.20
N ASN A 54 -4.64 4.59 34.09
CA ASN A 54 -4.22 5.97 33.87
C ASN A 54 -5.20 6.66 32.92
N ASP A 55 -6.15 7.39 33.51
CA ASP A 55 -7.21 8.08 32.75
C ASP A 55 -6.65 9.07 31.70
N PRO A 56 -5.66 9.94 32.01
CA PRO A 56 -5.05 10.82 31.01
C PRO A 56 -4.47 10.09 29.79
N MET A 57 -3.76 8.99 30.02
CA MET A 57 -3.13 8.20 28.95
C MET A 57 -4.17 7.47 28.10
N THR A 58 -5.24 6.98 28.73
CA THR A 58 -6.36 6.33 28.04
C THR A 58 -7.10 7.31 27.13
N TRP A 59 -7.38 8.52 27.61
CA TRP A 59 -8.00 9.58 26.81
C TRP A 59 -7.06 10.10 25.71
N GLY A 60 -5.76 10.22 25.99
CA GLY A 60 -4.75 10.58 24.99
C GLY A 60 -4.66 9.56 23.85
N GLY A 61 -4.65 8.26 24.18
CA GLY A 61 -4.69 7.17 23.19
C GLY A 61 -6.01 7.16 22.41
N THR A 62 -7.14 7.40 23.09
CA THR A 62 -8.46 7.47 22.45
C THR A 62 -8.52 8.62 21.44
N ALA A 63 -8.03 9.81 21.79
CA ALA A 63 -7.95 10.93 20.86
C ALA A 63 -7.07 10.61 19.64
N LEU A 64 -5.92 9.94 19.86
CA LEU A 64 -5.05 9.51 18.78
C LEU A 64 -5.73 8.47 17.86
N ALA A 65 -6.49 7.55 18.45
CA ALA A 65 -7.26 6.57 17.70
C ALA A 65 -8.43 7.18 16.93
N VAL A 66 -9.00 8.29 17.40
CA VAL A 66 -9.99 9.04 16.62
C VAL A 66 -9.32 9.75 15.45
N ILE A 67 -8.14 10.35 15.64
CA ILE A 67 -7.40 11.05 14.58
C ILE A 67 -7.01 10.10 13.45
N GLY A 68 -6.48 8.91 13.76
CA GLY A 68 -6.14 7.95 12.70
C GLY A 68 -7.37 7.34 12.02
N ALA A 69 -8.52 7.23 12.70
CA ALA A 69 -9.77 6.82 12.06
C ALA A 69 -10.27 7.89 11.08
N LEU A 70 -10.06 9.17 11.41
CA LEU A 70 -10.33 10.29 10.53
C LEU A 70 -9.33 10.40 9.36
N ALA A 71 -8.20 9.69 9.39
CA ALA A 71 -7.30 9.63 8.23
C ALA A 71 -7.95 8.91 7.03
N TRP A 72 -8.87 7.97 7.27
CA TRP A 72 -9.61 7.26 6.22
C TRP A 72 -10.46 8.18 5.32
N PRO A 73 -11.35 9.05 5.86
CA PRO A 73 -12.07 10.01 5.03
C PRO A 73 -11.17 11.10 4.44
N VAL A 74 -10.01 11.42 5.05
CA VAL A 74 -9.03 12.35 4.48
C VAL A 74 -8.41 11.76 3.21
N MET A 75 -8.04 10.47 3.20
CA MET A 75 -7.57 9.80 1.99
C MET A 75 -8.64 9.69 0.91
N ALA A 76 -9.89 9.41 1.30
CA ALA A 76 -11.02 9.41 0.38
C ALA A 76 -11.27 10.79 -0.25
N LYS A 77 -10.95 11.88 0.47
CA LYS A 77 -11.04 13.27 -0.03
C LYS A 77 -9.82 13.75 -0.81
N MET A 78 -8.64 13.14 -0.62
CA MET A 78 -7.39 13.50 -1.29
C MET A 78 -7.30 13.03 -2.76
N GLY A 79 -8.38 12.48 -3.33
CA GLY A 79 -8.47 12.30 -4.79
C GLY A 79 -8.01 10.97 -5.34
N TYR A 80 -8.03 9.87 -4.57
CA TYR A 80 -8.00 8.51 -5.15
C TYR A 80 -9.33 8.10 -5.84
N GLY A 81 -10.12 9.08 -6.27
CA GLY A 81 -11.25 8.91 -7.17
C GLY A 81 -10.87 9.46 -8.54
N SER A 82 -10.55 8.54 -9.47
CA SER A 82 -10.62 8.73 -10.92
C SER A 82 -9.95 9.99 -11.51
N THR A 83 -8.66 9.90 -11.82
CA THR A 83 -8.12 10.51 -13.04
C THR A 83 -7.87 9.38 -14.04
N HIS A 84 -8.92 8.96 -14.73
CA HIS A 84 -8.80 8.48 -16.10
C HIS A 84 -9.58 9.48 -16.93
N ASP A 85 -8.93 10.61 -17.22
CA ASP A 85 -9.23 11.37 -18.42
C ASP A 85 -8.53 10.60 -19.54
N GLU A 86 -9.32 10.17 -20.54
CA GLU A 86 -8.98 9.44 -21.79
C GLU A 86 -9.33 7.94 -21.89
#